data_AF-A0AAU9QA76-F1
#
_entry.id   AF-A0AAU9QA76-F1
#
_cell.length_a   1.000
_cell.length_b   1.000
_cell.length_c   1.000
_cell.angle_alpha   90.00
_cell.angle_beta   90.00
_cell.angle_gamma   90.00
#
_symmetry.space_group_name_H-M   'P 1'
#
loop_
_entity.id
_entity.type
_entity.pdbx_description
1 polymer ?
#
loop_
_entity_poly.entity_id
_entity_poly.type
_entity_poly.pdbx_seq_one_letter_code
_entity_poly.pdbx_strand_id
1 'polypeptide(L)'
;MLQLNKLWWEHLAPKPLISRRNEIESMLKAFINSHPYGKEWYKVALKPEGVFRLKAGQVIPVIHMTFMGNRPGFVAPLKELKAGHRTVTRDAKYLSGKVLENEEKVINPIIEVELVTDPLFISAASRGVTSIDEAKIKQPSLVFSIPAHFLLTPQYFPKKSYVLYQHIFGNGGSYPNDGYFYVGVTTRSWQKRWTEHKYAIETGSPLLFHRKFREEAERGKVTYIHHKVMGITDDLEQLYEAEEFLVEGHWSDERRLNMIPGGKSGLRYLRENGLLKKSVIPMPDDRVRVIRKWLDEHPRKGLPAPWVAEKWRDNEWAIAQICSREDRLSVEQVRAIRELGKEYSAEEIFDRIGAKNIDQIKRVLIGKTYTRVE
;
A
#
# COMPACT_ATOMS: atom_id res chain seq x y z
N MET A 1 -1.38 0.28 -33.61
CA MET A 1 -2.28 -0.80 -33.11
C MET A 1 -1.96 -1.00 -31.64
N LEU A 2 -2.95 -0.92 -30.73
CA LEU A 2 -2.69 -1.15 -29.31
C LEU A 2 -2.32 -2.63 -29.08
N GLN A 3 -1.24 -2.89 -28.36
CA GLN A 3 -0.84 -4.21 -27.94
C GLN A 3 -0.09 -4.10 -26.62
N LEU A 4 -0.49 -4.86 -25.61
CA LEU A 4 0.21 -4.88 -24.33
C LEU A 4 1.46 -5.76 -24.49
N ASN A 5 2.59 -5.28 -24.00
CA ASN A 5 3.83 -6.04 -24.03
C ASN A 5 3.68 -7.37 -23.28
N LYS A 6 3.76 -8.48 -24.03
CA LYS A 6 3.55 -9.83 -23.51
C LYS A 6 4.54 -10.19 -22.40
N LEU A 7 5.82 -9.87 -22.59
CA LEU A 7 6.87 -10.23 -21.63
C LEU A 7 6.68 -9.52 -20.29
N TRP A 8 6.36 -8.22 -20.33
CA TRP A 8 6.05 -7.46 -19.12
C TRP A 8 4.75 -7.92 -18.47
N TRP A 9 3.72 -8.22 -19.25
CA TRP A 9 2.48 -8.78 -18.73
C TRP A 9 2.72 -10.10 -17.99
N GLU A 10 3.40 -11.06 -18.62
CA GLU A 10 3.70 -12.36 -18.00
C GLU A 10 4.62 -12.23 -16.78
N HIS A 11 5.48 -11.22 -16.75
CA HIS A 11 6.38 -10.97 -15.63
C HIS A 11 5.69 -10.32 -14.42
N LEU A 12 4.75 -9.38 -14.66
CA LEU A 12 4.16 -8.53 -13.62
C LEU A 12 2.74 -8.93 -13.23
N ALA A 13 1.96 -9.48 -14.15
CA ALA A 13 0.57 -9.82 -13.87
C ALA A 13 0.47 -11.00 -12.89
N PRO A 14 -0.46 -10.93 -11.94
CA PRO A 14 -0.80 -12.09 -11.12
C PRO A 14 -1.20 -13.29 -11.96
N LYS A 15 -0.85 -14.51 -11.50
CA LYS A 15 -1.02 -15.75 -12.28
C LYS A 15 -2.42 -15.92 -12.91
N PRO A 16 -3.54 -15.66 -12.20
CA PRO A 16 -4.88 -15.80 -12.79
C PRO A 16 -5.18 -14.82 -13.94
N LEU A 17 -4.48 -13.68 -14.01
CA LEU A 17 -4.68 -12.65 -15.02
C LEU A 17 -3.83 -12.87 -16.29
N ILE A 18 -2.85 -13.78 -16.26
CA ILE A 18 -1.96 -14.03 -17.41
C ILE A 18 -2.78 -14.44 -18.65
N SER A 19 -3.71 -15.38 -18.50
CA SER A 19 -4.56 -15.88 -19.60
C SER A 19 -5.56 -14.85 -20.12
N ARG A 20 -5.85 -13.80 -19.34
CA ARG A 20 -6.82 -12.74 -19.67
C ARG A 20 -6.24 -11.61 -20.52
N ARG A 21 -4.93 -11.65 -20.85
CA ARG A 21 -4.23 -10.55 -21.57
C ARG A 21 -4.95 -10.09 -22.84
N ASN A 22 -5.38 -11.03 -23.69
CA ASN A 22 -6.01 -10.71 -24.97
C ASN A 22 -7.40 -10.07 -24.78
N GLU A 23 -8.13 -10.50 -23.75
CA GLU A 23 -9.43 -9.94 -23.39
C GLU A 23 -9.26 -8.51 -22.87
N ILE A 24 -8.30 -8.29 -21.98
CA ILE A 24 -7.91 -6.97 -21.45
C ILE A 24 -7.49 -6.03 -22.57
N GLU A 25 -6.65 -6.49 -23.50
CA GLU A 25 -6.27 -5.73 -24.71
C GLU A 25 -7.49 -5.31 -25.54
N SER A 26 -8.45 -6.21 -25.71
CA SER A 26 -9.65 -5.97 -26.51
C SER A 26 -10.57 -4.96 -25.83
N MET A 27 -10.76 -5.06 -24.52
CA MET A 27 -11.52 -4.10 -23.73
C MET A 27 -10.88 -2.71 -23.74
N LEU A 28 -9.55 -2.64 -23.58
CA LEU A 28 -8.83 -1.37 -23.62
C LEU A 28 -8.92 -0.71 -25.00
N LYS A 29 -8.79 -1.50 -26.09
CA LYS A 29 -9.03 -1.01 -27.46
C LYS A 29 -10.44 -0.47 -27.64
N ALA A 30 -11.45 -1.22 -27.18
CA ALA A 30 -12.84 -0.82 -27.30
C ALA A 30 -13.07 0.51 -26.59
N PHE A 31 -12.64 0.64 -25.33
CA PHE A 31 -12.76 1.86 -24.54
C PHE A 31 -12.08 3.07 -25.20
N ILE A 32 -10.83 2.90 -25.66
CA ILE A 32 -10.08 3.99 -26.32
C ILE A 32 -10.78 4.49 -27.58
N ASN A 33 -11.43 3.58 -28.32
CA ASN A 33 -12.09 3.93 -29.58
C ASN A 33 -13.50 4.50 -29.38
N SER A 34 -14.24 4.04 -28.37
CA SER A 34 -15.64 4.40 -28.15
C SER A 34 -15.84 5.60 -27.23
N HIS A 35 -14.87 5.92 -26.37
CA HIS A 35 -15.00 6.97 -25.37
C HIS A 35 -14.13 8.20 -25.71
N PRO A 36 -14.64 9.45 -25.69
CA PRO A 36 -13.85 10.65 -25.98
C PRO A 36 -12.60 10.77 -25.09
N TYR A 37 -12.76 10.55 -23.78
CA TYR A 37 -11.65 10.49 -22.81
C TYR A 37 -10.62 9.40 -23.14
N GLY A 38 -11.05 8.30 -23.77
CA GLY A 38 -10.18 7.17 -24.09
C GLY A 38 -9.06 7.52 -25.08
N LYS A 39 -9.36 8.35 -26.09
CA LYS A 39 -8.35 8.82 -27.06
C LYS A 39 -7.29 9.70 -26.41
N GLU A 40 -7.73 10.63 -25.54
CA GLU A 40 -6.83 11.51 -24.79
C GLU A 40 -5.97 10.69 -23.82
N TRP A 41 -6.60 9.81 -23.05
CA TRP A 41 -5.92 8.88 -22.14
C TRP A 41 -4.83 8.11 -22.87
N TYR A 42 -5.14 7.54 -24.05
CA TYR A 42 -4.16 6.76 -24.82
C TYR A 42 -2.98 7.62 -25.30
N LYS A 43 -3.24 8.83 -25.79
CA LYS A 43 -2.19 9.76 -26.22
C LYS A 43 -1.20 10.08 -25.09
N VAL A 44 -1.69 10.25 -23.86
CA VAL A 44 -0.84 10.50 -22.68
C VAL A 44 -0.16 9.20 -22.22
N ALA A 45 -0.87 8.07 -22.24
CA ALA A 45 -0.40 6.77 -21.78
C ALA A 45 0.78 6.19 -22.58
N LEU A 46 0.97 6.64 -23.83
CA LEU A 46 2.10 6.26 -24.67
C LEU A 46 3.42 6.96 -24.28
N LYS A 47 3.36 7.96 -23.40
CA LYS A 47 4.52 8.75 -22.99
C LYS A 47 4.94 8.34 -21.56
N PRO A 48 6.20 7.95 -21.33
CA PRO A 48 6.73 7.67 -19.99
C PRO A 48 6.51 8.83 -19.01
N GLU A 49 6.74 10.06 -19.48
CA GLU A 49 6.53 11.32 -18.76
C GLU A 49 5.08 11.84 -18.84
N GLY A 50 4.20 11.09 -19.49
CA GLY A 50 2.79 11.43 -19.66
C GLY A 50 2.05 11.42 -18.34
N VAL A 51 1.50 12.59 -17.99
CA VAL A 51 0.71 12.79 -16.76
C VAL A 51 -0.53 13.62 -17.04
N PHE A 52 -1.59 13.36 -16.29
CA PHE A 52 -2.72 14.25 -16.14
C PHE A 52 -2.50 15.13 -14.91
N ARG A 53 -2.79 16.43 -15.05
CA ARG A 53 -2.86 17.35 -13.92
C ARG A 53 -4.33 17.61 -13.62
N LEU A 54 -4.76 17.35 -12.39
CA LEU A 54 -6.16 17.22 -12.02
C LEU A 54 -6.49 18.02 -10.77
N LYS A 55 -7.69 18.59 -10.72
CA LYS A 55 -8.34 19.16 -9.55
C LYS A 55 -9.52 18.28 -9.13
N ALA A 56 -10.06 18.54 -7.94
CA ALA A 56 -11.24 17.83 -7.45
C ALA A 56 -12.40 17.93 -8.48
N GLY A 57 -13.15 16.84 -8.63
CA GLY A 57 -14.22 16.69 -9.64
C GLY A 57 -13.73 16.28 -11.04
N GLN A 58 -12.41 16.25 -11.29
CA GLN A 58 -11.89 15.79 -12.58
C GLN A 58 -11.63 14.30 -12.61
N VAL A 59 -11.82 13.69 -13.78
CA VAL A 59 -11.66 12.25 -13.99
C VAL A 59 -10.22 11.81 -13.74
N ILE A 60 -10.06 10.79 -12.89
CA ILE A 60 -8.79 10.12 -12.64
C ILE A 60 -8.46 9.22 -13.85
N PRO A 61 -7.23 9.25 -14.39
CA PRO A 61 -6.83 8.50 -15.58
C PRO A 61 -6.57 7.02 -15.29
N VAL A 62 -7.48 6.36 -14.57
CA VAL A 62 -7.44 4.92 -14.28
C VAL A 62 -8.53 4.24 -15.10
N ILE A 63 -8.12 3.37 -16.03
CA ILE A 63 -9.05 2.46 -16.72
C ILE A 63 -9.10 1.19 -15.89
N HIS A 64 -10.20 1.04 -15.12
CA HIS A 64 -10.43 -0.11 -14.26
C HIS A 64 -11.26 -1.17 -14.99
N MET A 65 -10.69 -2.37 -15.15
CA MET A 65 -11.33 -3.51 -15.78
C MET A 65 -11.60 -4.60 -14.74
N THR A 66 -12.85 -5.04 -14.63
CA THR A 66 -13.26 -6.00 -13.60
C THR A 66 -13.69 -7.31 -14.23
N PHE A 67 -13.22 -8.42 -13.66
CA PHE A 67 -13.57 -9.80 -13.99
C PHE A 67 -14.26 -10.45 -12.80
N MET A 68 -15.42 -11.08 -13.03
CA MET A 68 -16.15 -11.83 -12.01
C MET A 68 -16.09 -13.33 -12.29
N GLY A 69 -15.19 -14.02 -11.59
CA GLY A 69 -14.89 -15.43 -11.80
C GLY A 69 -14.45 -15.70 -13.24
N ASN A 70 -15.21 -16.55 -13.94
CA ASN A 70 -14.92 -16.91 -15.33
C ASN A 70 -15.63 -16.06 -16.38
N ARG A 71 -16.51 -15.13 -15.97
CA ARG A 71 -17.32 -14.31 -16.89
C ARG A 71 -16.45 -13.33 -17.70
N PRO A 72 -16.95 -12.86 -18.86
CA PRO A 72 -16.32 -11.78 -19.59
C PRO A 72 -16.14 -10.53 -18.72
N GLY A 73 -15.03 -9.82 -18.92
CA GLY A 73 -14.73 -8.58 -18.19
C GLY A 73 -15.54 -7.38 -18.67
N PHE A 74 -15.61 -6.34 -17.85
CA PHE A 74 -16.16 -5.03 -18.23
C PHE A 74 -15.28 -3.89 -17.70
N VAL A 75 -15.36 -2.71 -18.33
CA VAL A 75 -14.70 -1.49 -17.84
C VAL A 75 -15.63 -0.82 -16.82
N ALA A 76 -15.15 -0.64 -15.59
CA ALA A 76 -15.90 0.04 -14.54
C ALA A 76 -16.05 1.53 -14.85
N PRO A 77 -17.08 2.21 -14.30
CA PRO A 77 -17.24 3.65 -14.44
C PRO A 77 -16.00 4.41 -14.00
N LEU A 78 -15.66 5.48 -14.73
CA LEU A 78 -14.54 6.35 -14.41
C LEU A 78 -14.77 7.03 -13.07
N LYS A 79 -13.71 7.13 -12.26
CA LYS A 79 -13.75 7.79 -10.95
C LYS A 79 -13.25 9.21 -11.07
N GLU A 80 -13.80 10.09 -10.23
CA GLU A 80 -13.35 11.47 -10.12
C GLU A 80 -12.42 11.66 -8.91
N LEU A 81 -11.53 12.65 -9.02
CA LEU A 81 -10.67 13.08 -7.94
C LEU A 81 -11.53 13.73 -6.85
N LYS A 82 -11.44 13.24 -5.62
CA LYS A 82 -12.14 13.80 -4.46
C LYS A 82 -11.26 14.79 -3.71
N ALA A 83 -11.86 15.71 -2.96
CA ALA A 83 -11.11 16.51 -2.00
C ALA A 83 -10.38 15.57 -1.00
N GLY A 84 -9.12 15.88 -0.69
CA GLY A 84 -8.28 15.04 0.18
C GLY A 84 -7.76 13.75 -0.45
N HIS A 85 -7.97 13.51 -1.76
CA HIS A 85 -7.39 12.36 -2.44
C HIS A 85 -5.85 12.42 -2.35
N ARG A 86 -5.25 11.37 -1.80
CA ARG A 86 -3.81 11.29 -1.56
C ARG A 86 -3.09 10.87 -2.83
N THR A 87 -2.05 11.62 -3.19
CA THR A 87 -1.11 11.26 -4.25
C THR A 87 0.30 11.48 -3.73
N VAL A 88 1.23 10.63 -4.14
CA VAL A 88 2.66 10.89 -3.92
C VAL A 88 3.18 11.63 -5.14
N THR A 89 3.47 12.91 -4.98
CA THR A 89 3.99 13.75 -6.06
C THR A 89 5.38 14.27 -5.69
N ARG A 90 6.33 14.20 -6.62
CA ARG A 90 7.59 14.97 -6.52
C ARG A 90 7.30 16.41 -6.90
N ASP A 91 8.06 17.34 -6.33
CA ASP A 91 8.28 18.66 -6.94
C ASP A 91 9.03 18.45 -8.26
N ALA A 92 8.29 18.25 -9.34
CA ALA A 92 8.85 17.99 -10.66
C ALA A 92 8.88 19.27 -11.48
N LYS A 93 10.01 19.52 -12.15
CA LYS A 93 10.05 20.50 -13.24
C LYS A 93 9.33 19.91 -14.44
N TYR A 94 8.09 20.34 -14.68
CA TYR A 94 7.30 19.86 -15.82
C TYR A 94 7.78 20.51 -17.12
N LEU A 95 7.75 19.75 -18.23
CA LEU A 95 8.08 20.26 -19.58
C LEU A 95 7.24 21.49 -19.98
N SER A 96 6.05 21.64 -19.39
CA SER A 96 5.20 22.81 -19.60
C SER A 96 5.75 24.11 -19.00
N GLY A 97 6.78 24.04 -18.15
CA GLY A 97 7.31 25.19 -17.40
C GLY A 97 6.38 25.72 -16.30
N LYS A 98 5.13 25.22 -16.21
CA LYS A 98 4.13 25.63 -15.23
C LYS A 98 4.27 24.83 -13.95
N VAL A 99 4.45 25.52 -12.83
CA VAL A 99 4.28 24.96 -11.47
C VAL A 99 2.84 24.47 -11.26
N LEU A 100 2.67 23.55 -10.30
CA LEU A 100 1.35 23.08 -9.91
C LEU A 100 0.57 24.21 -9.25
N GLU A 101 -0.71 24.32 -9.62
CA GLU A 101 -1.63 25.21 -8.92
C GLU A 101 -2.03 24.60 -7.57
N ASN A 102 -2.54 25.42 -6.65
CA ASN A 102 -3.05 24.92 -5.37
C ASN A 102 -4.09 23.80 -5.61
N GLU A 103 -3.96 22.73 -4.83
CA GLU A 103 -4.82 21.52 -4.86
C GLU A 103 -4.70 20.62 -6.11
N GLU A 104 -3.90 21.01 -7.10
CA GLU A 104 -3.68 20.20 -8.29
C GLU A 104 -2.85 18.94 -7.97
N LYS A 105 -3.28 17.81 -8.51
CA LYS A 105 -2.64 16.50 -8.36
C LYS A 105 -2.16 15.99 -9.70
N VAL A 106 -1.01 15.33 -9.70
CA VAL A 106 -0.42 14.73 -10.90
C VAL A 106 -0.58 13.23 -10.84
N ILE A 107 -1.23 12.67 -11.87
CA ILE A 107 -1.54 11.24 -11.94
C ILE A 107 -1.16 10.69 -13.31
N ASN A 108 -0.38 9.61 -13.33
CA ASN A 108 -0.09 8.88 -14.57
C ASN A 108 -1.33 8.11 -15.05
N PRO A 109 -1.48 7.91 -16.36
CA PRO A 109 -2.43 6.94 -16.90
C PRO A 109 -2.14 5.54 -16.33
N ILE A 110 -3.14 4.90 -15.74
CA ILE A 110 -3.03 3.59 -15.09
C ILE A 110 -3.97 2.59 -15.75
N ILE A 111 -3.46 1.38 -16.00
CA ILE A 111 -4.26 0.20 -16.28
C ILE A 111 -4.49 -0.49 -14.93
N GLU A 112 -5.74 -0.65 -14.52
CA GLU A 112 -6.14 -1.36 -13.30
C GLU A 112 -7.03 -2.54 -13.68
N VAL A 113 -6.72 -3.72 -13.15
CA VAL A 113 -7.42 -4.96 -13.44
C VAL A 113 -7.77 -5.65 -12.14
N GLU A 114 -9.06 -5.90 -11.94
CA GLU A 114 -9.59 -6.60 -10.78
C GLU A 114 -10.13 -7.97 -11.19
N LEU A 115 -9.79 -8.99 -10.40
CA LEU A 115 -10.41 -10.31 -10.46
C LEU A 115 -11.10 -10.62 -9.13
N VAL A 116 -12.42 -10.76 -9.20
CA VAL A 116 -13.28 -11.12 -8.08
C VAL A 116 -13.65 -12.59 -8.20
N THR A 117 -13.22 -13.43 -7.26
CA THR A 117 -13.53 -14.88 -7.28
C THR A 117 -14.43 -15.34 -6.16
N ASP A 118 -14.65 -14.52 -5.13
CA ASP A 118 -15.49 -14.91 -4.00
C ASP A 118 -16.96 -15.10 -4.42
N PRO A 119 -17.58 -16.24 -4.08
CA PRO A 119 -18.99 -16.49 -4.41
C PRO A 119 -19.96 -15.45 -3.85
N LEU A 120 -19.65 -14.86 -2.69
CA LEU A 120 -20.51 -13.84 -2.07
C LEU A 120 -20.59 -12.60 -2.96
N PHE A 121 -19.43 -12.09 -3.40
CA PHE A 121 -19.37 -10.96 -4.33
C PHE A 121 -20.10 -11.27 -5.64
N ILE A 122 -19.83 -12.44 -6.23
CA ILE A 122 -20.41 -12.83 -7.53
C ILE A 122 -21.94 -12.93 -7.43
N SER A 123 -22.45 -13.54 -6.36
CA SER A 123 -23.89 -13.69 -6.12
C SER A 123 -24.57 -12.34 -5.86
N ALA A 124 -23.94 -11.46 -5.07
CA ALA A 124 -24.47 -10.13 -4.80
C ALA A 124 -24.54 -9.29 -6.08
N ALA A 125 -23.46 -9.27 -6.86
CA ALA A 125 -23.42 -8.57 -8.15
C ALA A 125 -24.50 -9.07 -9.12
N SER A 126 -24.72 -10.39 -9.21
CA SER A 126 -25.78 -10.94 -10.08
C SER A 126 -27.20 -10.56 -9.65
N ARG A 127 -27.40 -10.19 -8.38
CA ARG A 127 -28.70 -9.78 -7.83
C ARG A 127 -28.83 -8.26 -7.74
N GLY A 128 -27.83 -7.49 -8.20
CA GLY A 128 -27.80 -6.04 -8.05
C GLY A 128 -27.69 -5.57 -6.59
N VAL A 129 -27.22 -6.43 -5.70
CA VAL A 129 -27.08 -6.13 -4.27
C VAL A 129 -25.75 -5.39 -4.06
N THR A 130 -25.82 -4.19 -3.50
CA THR A 130 -24.67 -3.30 -3.27
C THR A 130 -24.12 -3.35 -1.85
N SER A 131 -24.83 -3.99 -0.92
CA SER A 131 -24.41 -4.19 0.46
C SER A 131 -24.27 -5.68 0.74
N ILE A 132 -23.07 -6.10 1.13
CA ILE A 132 -22.78 -7.48 1.54
C ILE A 132 -22.14 -7.47 2.92
N ASP A 133 -22.34 -8.57 3.63
CA ASP A 133 -21.63 -8.85 4.87
C ASP A 133 -20.18 -9.24 4.54
N GLU A 134 -19.30 -8.24 4.50
CA GLU A 134 -17.90 -8.39 4.12
C GLU A 134 -17.13 -9.39 5.00
N ALA A 135 -17.57 -9.63 6.25
CA ALA A 135 -16.96 -10.61 7.13
C ALA A 135 -17.11 -12.06 6.63
N LYS A 136 -17.99 -12.30 5.66
CA LYS A 136 -18.20 -13.62 5.03
C LYS A 136 -17.34 -13.84 3.79
N ILE A 137 -16.56 -12.84 3.35
CA ILE A 137 -15.64 -12.97 2.22
C ILE A 137 -14.51 -13.92 2.62
N LYS A 138 -14.29 -14.96 1.81
CA LYS A 138 -13.25 -15.97 2.04
C LYS A 138 -12.09 -15.83 1.06
N GLN A 139 -12.35 -15.25 -0.11
CA GLN A 139 -11.37 -15.04 -1.15
C GLN A 139 -11.25 -13.54 -1.46
N PRO A 140 -10.16 -12.88 -1.06
CA PRO A 140 -10.01 -11.48 -1.36
C PRO A 140 -9.96 -11.24 -2.88
N SER A 141 -10.60 -10.15 -3.33
CA SER A 141 -10.45 -9.68 -4.71
C SER A 141 -8.99 -9.38 -5.01
N LEU A 142 -8.53 -9.76 -6.20
CA LEU A 142 -7.17 -9.55 -6.66
C LEU A 142 -7.14 -8.35 -7.60
N VAL A 143 -6.51 -7.26 -7.16
CA VAL A 143 -6.35 -6.04 -7.97
C VAL A 143 -4.90 -5.97 -8.43
N PHE A 144 -4.68 -5.65 -9.70
CA PHE A 144 -3.38 -5.38 -10.29
C PHE A 144 -3.42 -4.02 -10.98
N SER A 145 -2.48 -3.13 -10.67
CA SER A 145 -2.38 -1.85 -11.37
C SER A 145 -0.96 -1.50 -11.75
N ILE A 146 -0.83 -0.78 -12.87
CA ILE A 146 0.44 -0.38 -13.44
C ILE A 146 0.30 0.90 -14.28
N PRO A 147 1.25 1.85 -14.20
CA PRO A 147 1.35 2.93 -15.16
C PRO A 147 1.38 2.38 -16.60
N ALA A 148 0.44 2.84 -17.42
CA ALA A 148 0.13 2.23 -18.70
C ALA A 148 1.32 2.18 -19.66
N HIS A 149 2.21 3.17 -19.61
CA HIS A 149 3.39 3.25 -20.46
C HIS A 149 4.34 2.06 -20.28
N PHE A 150 4.38 1.42 -19.10
CA PHE A 150 5.20 0.22 -18.89
C PHE A 150 4.72 -1.00 -19.69
N LEU A 151 3.44 -1.04 -20.07
CA LEU A 151 2.91 -2.11 -20.92
C LEU A 151 2.76 -1.68 -22.39
N LEU A 152 2.48 -0.40 -22.65
CA LEU A 152 2.23 0.11 -23.99
C LEU A 152 3.51 0.50 -24.74
N THR A 153 4.49 1.07 -24.03
CA THR A 153 5.75 1.59 -24.58
C THR A 153 6.91 1.29 -23.63
N PRO A 154 7.17 0.00 -23.34
CA PRO A 154 8.21 -0.38 -22.39
C PRO A 154 9.60 0.07 -22.89
N GLN A 155 10.37 0.69 -21.99
CA GLN A 155 11.75 1.09 -22.26
C GLN A 155 12.78 0.04 -21.80
N TYR A 156 12.36 -0.86 -20.91
CA TYR A 156 13.25 -1.82 -20.25
C TYR A 156 12.83 -3.26 -20.50
N PHE A 157 13.67 -4.20 -20.05
CA PHE A 157 13.45 -5.63 -20.23
C PHE A 157 13.36 -6.37 -18.88
N PRO A 158 12.36 -7.23 -18.63
CA PRO A 158 12.11 -7.81 -17.31
C PRO A 158 13.32 -8.44 -16.61
N LYS A 159 14.18 -9.16 -17.35
CA LYS A 159 15.33 -9.85 -16.76
C LYS A 159 16.48 -8.93 -16.33
N LYS A 160 16.46 -7.66 -16.71
CA LYS A 160 17.51 -6.67 -16.43
C LYS A 160 16.99 -5.47 -15.65
N SER A 161 15.79 -5.57 -15.10
CA SER A 161 15.12 -4.44 -14.48
C SER A 161 14.72 -4.74 -13.04
N TYR A 162 14.67 -3.68 -12.28
CA TYR A 162 14.11 -3.62 -10.95
C TYR A 162 12.67 -3.09 -11.04
N VAL A 163 11.79 -3.71 -10.28
CA VAL A 163 10.38 -3.33 -10.18
C VAL A 163 10.13 -2.81 -8.78
N LEU A 164 9.72 -1.55 -8.68
CA LEU A 164 9.22 -0.94 -7.46
C LEU A 164 7.71 -1.16 -7.40
N TYR A 165 7.23 -1.75 -6.31
CA TYR A 165 5.82 -2.13 -6.15
C TYR A 165 5.28 -1.81 -4.76
N GLN A 166 3.95 -1.80 -4.67
CA GLN A 166 3.19 -1.82 -3.43
C GLN A 166 2.30 -3.06 -3.38
N HIS A 167 2.30 -3.75 -2.24
CA HIS A 167 1.20 -4.62 -1.85
C HIS A 167 0.28 -3.85 -0.92
N ILE A 168 -0.99 -3.72 -1.26
CA ILE A 168 -2.00 -3.04 -0.44
C ILE A 168 -3.09 -4.06 -0.10
N PHE A 169 -3.56 -4.10 1.13
CA PHE A 169 -4.65 -4.99 1.54
C PHE A 169 -5.51 -4.33 2.62
N GLY A 170 -6.77 -4.75 2.71
CA GLY A 170 -7.72 -4.23 3.69
C GLY A 170 -9.14 -4.64 3.35
N ASN A 171 -10.10 -3.82 3.78
CA ASN A 171 -11.52 -4.06 3.60
C ASN A 171 -12.33 -2.76 3.40
N GLY A 172 -13.57 -2.92 2.91
CA GLY A 172 -14.55 -1.86 2.73
C GLY A 172 -14.00 -0.58 2.14
N GLY A 173 -14.18 0.53 2.88
CA GLY A 173 -13.80 1.88 2.45
C GLY A 173 -12.31 2.10 2.20
N SER A 174 -11.42 1.17 2.58
CA SER A 174 -10.00 1.27 2.25
C SER A 174 -9.69 0.87 0.81
N TYR A 175 -10.64 0.26 0.10
CA TYR A 175 -10.44 -0.24 -1.26
C TYR A 175 -10.24 0.88 -2.30
N PRO A 176 -9.36 0.72 -3.31
CA PRO A 176 -8.29 -0.28 -3.40
C PRO A 176 -6.94 0.26 -2.92
N ASN A 177 -6.85 1.56 -2.62
CA ASN A 177 -5.59 2.29 -2.42
C ASN A 177 -5.35 2.73 -0.98
N ASP A 178 -6.34 2.62 -0.11
CA ASP A 178 -6.31 3.17 1.24
C ASP A 178 -6.10 2.14 2.37
N GLY A 179 -5.84 0.89 2.01
CA GLY A 179 -5.53 -0.18 2.96
C GLY A 179 -4.12 -0.09 3.55
N TYR A 180 -3.77 -1.10 4.35
CA TYR A 180 -2.40 -1.33 4.78
C TYR A 180 -1.50 -1.61 3.59
N PHE A 181 -0.29 -1.07 3.58
CA PHE A 181 0.60 -1.23 2.42
C PHE A 181 2.05 -1.50 2.76
N TYR A 182 2.71 -2.25 1.89
CA TYR A 182 4.15 -2.51 1.91
C TYR A 182 4.75 -2.10 0.57
N VAL A 183 5.78 -1.24 0.61
CA VAL A 183 6.59 -0.88 -0.55
C VAL A 183 7.76 -1.84 -0.64
N GLY A 184 8.02 -2.39 -1.83
CA GLY A 184 9.17 -3.24 -2.03
C GLY A 184 9.76 -3.10 -3.42
N VAL A 185 10.97 -3.64 -3.55
CA VAL A 185 11.67 -3.78 -4.81
C VAL A 185 11.91 -5.25 -5.10
N THR A 186 11.80 -5.65 -6.36
CA THR A 186 12.21 -6.99 -6.78
C THR A 186 12.77 -7.03 -8.20
N THR A 187 13.64 -8.02 -8.45
CA THR A 187 14.07 -8.43 -9.81
C THR A 187 13.32 -9.68 -10.28
N ARG A 188 12.50 -10.27 -9.41
CA ARG A 188 11.80 -11.53 -9.65
C ARG A 188 10.47 -11.27 -10.34
N SER A 189 9.98 -12.29 -11.05
CA SER A 189 8.61 -12.23 -11.55
C SER A 189 7.62 -12.13 -10.39
N TRP A 190 6.47 -11.53 -10.65
CA TRP A 190 5.43 -11.30 -9.65
C TRP A 190 5.02 -12.59 -8.95
N GLN A 191 4.84 -13.66 -9.72
CA GLN A 191 4.38 -14.94 -9.19
C GLN A 191 5.39 -15.53 -8.21
N LYS A 192 6.68 -15.41 -8.51
CA LYS A 192 7.75 -15.83 -7.60
C LYS A 192 7.76 -14.95 -6.35
N ARG A 193 7.78 -13.63 -6.52
CA ARG A 193 7.88 -12.69 -5.40
C ARG A 193 6.68 -12.79 -4.44
N TRP A 194 5.47 -12.87 -4.97
CA TRP A 194 4.28 -13.02 -4.16
C TRP A 194 4.22 -14.38 -3.45
N THR A 195 4.69 -15.46 -4.09
CA THR A 195 4.79 -16.78 -3.45
C THR A 195 5.75 -16.76 -2.26
N GLU A 196 6.89 -16.05 -2.37
CA GLU A 196 7.82 -15.86 -1.26
C GLU A 196 7.15 -15.12 -0.08
N HIS A 197 6.37 -14.08 -0.35
CA HIS A 197 5.61 -13.37 0.68
C HIS A 197 4.55 -14.25 1.34
N LYS A 198 3.76 -14.99 0.55
CA LYS A 198 2.76 -15.92 1.08
C LYS A 198 3.39 -17.01 1.95
N TYR A 199 4.48 -17.62 1.49
CA TYR A 199 5.21 -18.61 2.28
C TYR A 199 5.73 -18.01 3.60
N ALA A 200 6.26 -16.78 3.58
CA ALA A 200 6.72 -16.10 4.79
C ALA A 200 5.55 -15.74 5.74
N ILE A 201 4.39 -15.39 5.20
CA ILE A 201 3.14 -15.19 5.94
C ILE A 201 2.77 -16.51 6.63
N GLU A 202 2.62 -17.60 5.87
CA GLU A 202 2.22 -18.93 6.38
C GLU A 202 3.19 -19.49 7.42
N THR A 203 4.50 -19.29 7.24
CA THR A 203 5.55 -19.79 8.16
C THR A 203 5.82 -18.88 9.35
N GLY A 204 4.95 -17.91 9.64
CA GLY A 204 5.04 -17.12 10.88
C GLY A 204 6.13 -16.05 10.88
N SER A 205 6.56 -15.55 9.72
CA SER A 205 7.60 -14.51 9.65
C SER A 205 7.30 -13.33 10.59
N PRO A 206 8.31 -12.82 11.32
CA PRO A 206 8.12 -11.77 12.33
C PRO A 206 7.98 -10.37 11.73
N LEU A 207 8.19 -10.21 10.41
CA LEU A 207 8.14 -8.91 9.74
C LEU A 207 6.75 -8.28 9.82
N LEU A 208 6.70 -6.96 9.98
CA LEU A 208 5.45 -6.19 10.18
C LEU A 208 4.43 -6.47 9.07
N PHE A 209 4.85 -6.44 7.81
CA PHE A 209 4.00 -6.78 6.67
C PHE A 209 3.36 -8.16 6.80
N HIS A 210 4.16 -9.20 7.03
CA HIS A 210 3.66 -10.57 7.11
C HIS A 210 2.76 -10.82 8.31
N ARG A 211 3.13 -10.24 9.47
CA ARG A 211 2.36 -10.35 10.70
C ARG A 211 1.01 -9.66 10.56
N LYS A 212 1.00 -8.41 10.12
CA LYS A 212 -0.24 -7.63 9.97
C LYS A 212 -1.17 -8.26 8.94
N PHE A 213 -0.63 -8.79 7.85
CA PHE A 213 -1.43 -9.54 6.87
C PHE A 213 -2.13 -10.75 7.52
N ARG A 214 -1.39 -11.57 8.29
CA ARG A 214 -2.00 -12.71 9.01
C ARG A 214 -3.08 -12.26 9.98
N GLU A 215 -2.78 -11.29 10.84
CA GLU A 215 -3.72 -10.79 11.85
C GLU A 215 -5.02 -10.29 11.24
N GLU A 216 -4.96 -9.50 10.15
CA GLU A 216 -6.15 -9.03 9.46
C GLU A 216 -6.88 -10.16 8.71
N ALA A 217 -6.15 -11.12 8.13
CA ALA A 217 -6.76 -12.26 7.45
C ALA A 217 -7.51 -13.18 8.43
N GLU A 218 -6.93 -13.47 9.60
CA GLU A 218 -7.57 -14.25 10.68
C GLU A 218 -8.85 -13.57 11.21
N ARG A 219 -8.90 -12.23 11.15
CA ARG A 219 -10.06 -11.42 11.53
C ARG A 219 -11.11 -11.26 10.42
N GLY A 220 -10.89 -11.84 9.23
CA GLY A 220 -11.77 -11.66 8.07
C GLY A 220 -11.77 -10.23 7.50
N LYS A 221 -10.70 -9.45 7.76
CA LYS A 221 -10.56 -8.04 7.34
C LYS A 221 -9.70 -7.86 6.08
N VAL A 222 -9.39 -8.95 5.38
CA VAL A 222 -8.68 -8.91 4.08
C VAL A 222 -9.68 -9.32 2.99
N THR A 223 -10.37 -8.34 2.43
CA THR A 223 -11.37 -8.55 1.36
C THR A 223 -10.83 -8.22 -0.02
N TYR A 224 -9.67 -7.57 -0.10
CA TYR A 224 -8.92 -7.39 -1.33
C TYR A 224 -7.41 -7.39 -1.09
N ILE A 225 -6.67 -7.71 -2.15
CA ILE A 225 -5.22 -7.57 -2.23
C ILE A 225 -4.91 -6.86 -3.55
N HIS A 226 -4.30 -5.69 -3.44
CA HIS A 226 -3.89 -4.86 -4.56
C HIS A 226 -2.38 -4.92 -4.75
N HIS A 227 -1.99 -5.25 -5.97
CA HIS A 227 -0.64 -5.42 -6.46
C HIS A 227 -0.34 -4.29 -7.43
N LYS A 228 0.34 -3.26 -6.93
CA LYS A 228 0.52 -2.00 -7.65
C LYS A 228 1.98 -1.86 -8.07
N VAL A 229 2.24 -1.76 -9.36
CA VAL A 229 3.55 -1.40 -9.89
C VAL A 229 3.66 0.12 -9.86
N MET A 230 4.72 0.63 -9.23
CA MET A 230 4.96 2.06 -9.07
C MET A 230 6.02 2.58 -10.04
N GLY A 231 7.03 1.76 -10.34
CA GLY A 231 8.14 2.15 -11.21
C GLY A 231 8.94 0.95 -11.69
N ILE A 232 9.63 1.13 -12.82
CA ILE A 232 10.54 0.16 -13.41
C ILE A 232 11.79 0.91 -13.86
N THR A 233 12.97 0.40 -13.50
CA THR A 233 14.26 0.94 -13.92
C THR A 233 15.29 -0.18 -14.00
N ASP A 234 16.30 -0.06 -14.84
CA ASP A 234 17.51 -0.92 -14.84
C ASP A 234 18.68 -0.28 -14.08
N ASP A 235 18.49 0.94 -13.57
CA ASP A 235 19.46 1.69 -12.80
C ASP A 235 19.21 1.51 -11.29
N LEU A 236 20.21 0.94 -10.61
CA LEU A 236 20.17 0.68 -9.18
C LEU A 236 20.13 1.96 -8.34
N GLU A 237 20.73 3.05 -8.81
CA GLU A 237 20.74 4.33 -8.10
C GLU A 237 19.37 5.01 -8.19
N GLN A 238 18.79 5.07 -9.40
CA GLN A 238 17.42 5.57 -9.59
C GLN A 238 16.40 4.77 -8.77
N LEU A 239 16.60 3.46 -8.68
CA LEU A 239 15.78 2.59 -7.85
C LEU A 239 15.85 3.00 -6.37
N TYR A 240 17.04 3.25 -5.84
CA TYR A 240 17.20 3.64 -4.44
C TYR A 240 16.58 4.99 -4.15
N GLU A 241 16.74 5.97 -5.05
CA GLU A 241 16.09 7.27 -4.92
C GLU A 241 14.57 7.17 -4.98
N ALA A 242 14.02 6.30 -5.83
CA ALA A 242 12.58 6.09 -5.94
C ALA A 242 12.01 5.37 -4.71
N GLU A 243 12.69 4.31 -4.23
CA GLU A 243 12.28 3.58 -3.02
C GLU A 243 12.33 4.48 -1.78
N GLU A 244 13.41 5.26 -1.61
CA GLU A 244 13.60 6.20 -0.51
C GLU A 244 12.51 7.27 -0.52
N PHE A 245 12.29 7.94 -1.65
CA PHE A 245 11.24 8.95 -1.79
C PHE A 245 9.84 8.43 -1.44
N LEU A 246 9.46 7.25 -1.94
CA LEU A 246 8.14 6.68 -1.64
C LEU A 246 8.00 6.29 -0.17
N VAL A 247 9.04 5.71 0.43
CA VAL A 247 8.99 5.27 1.83
C VAL A 247 9.03 6.46 2.79
N GLU A 248 9.82 7.49 2.48
CA GLU A 248 9.90 8.75 3.24
C GLU A 248 8.60 9.55 3.16
N GLY A 249 8.04 9.71 1.96
CA GLY A 249 6.76 10.40 1.76
C GLY A 249 5.58 9.73 2.49
N HIS A 250 5.73 8.46 2.85
CA HIS A 250 4.78 7.68 3.65
C HIS A 250 5.27 7.41 5.06
N TRP A 251 6.29 8.12 5.55
CA TRP A 251 6.93 7.71 6.79
C TRP A 251 6.04 7.85 8.02
N SER A 252 5.17 8.86 8.02
CA SER A 252 4.15 9.13 9.04
C SER A 252 2.84 8.38 8.80
N ASP A 253 2.71 7.62 7.71
CA ASP A 253 1.50 6.88 7.42
C ASP A 253 1.45 5.59 8.24
N GLU A 254 0.53 5.54 9.21
CA GLU A 254 0.35 4.40 10.13
C GLU A 254 0.00 3.08 9.41
N ARG A 255 -0.44 3.17 8.16
CA ARG A 255 -0.77 2.00 7.33
C ARG A 255 0.44 1.35 6.70
N ARG A 256 1.61 2.02 6.72
CA ARG A 256 2.85 1.54 6.11
C ARG A 256 3.45 0.38 6.92
N LEU A 257 3.77 -0.70 6.24
CA LEU A 257 4.29 -1.94 6.84
C LEU A 257 5.79 -2.20 6.58
N ASN A 258 6.48 -1.23 5.96
CA ASN A 258 7.95 -1.21 5.90
C ASN A 258 8.54 -1.02 7.32
N MET A 259 9.53 -1.84 7.66
CA MET A 259 10.20 -1.79 8.98
C MET A 259 11.46 -0.94 8.98
N ILE A 260 12.03 -0.65 7.81
CA ILE A 260 13.23 0.16 7.64
C ILE A 260 13.00 1.16 6.49
N PRO A 261 13.78 2.25 6.42
CA PRO A 261 13.80 3.13 5.26
C PRO A 261 14.16 2.38 3.98
N GLY A 262 13.71 2.90 2.84
CA GLY A 262 14.10 2.44 1.51
C GLY A 262 15.51 2.89 1.13
N GLY A 263 15.98 2.45 -0.04
CA GLY A 263 17.11 3.04 -0.75
C GLY A 263 18.43 3.01 0.02
N LYS A 264 19.18 4.13 -0.05
CA LYS A 264 20.50 4.25 0.59
C LYS A 264 20.38 4.41 2.09
N SER A 265 19.34 5.11 2.57
CA SER A 265 19.07 5.24 4.01
C SER A 265 18.81 3.88 4.67
N GLY A 266 18.11 2.96 3.99
CA GLY A 266 17.96 1.58 4.46
C GLY A 266 19.30 0.84 4.57
N LEU A 267 20.18 0.97 3.58
CA LEU A 267 21.52 0.36 3.61
C LEU A 267 22.40 0.93 4.72
N ARG A 268 22.38 2.27 4.89
CA ARG A 268 23.09 2.96 5.97
C ARG A 268 22.64 2.44 7.32
N TYR A 269 21.32 2.36 7.54
CA TYR A 269 20.74 1.80 8.75
C TYR A 269 21.24 0.37 9.05
N LEU A 270 21.20 -0.52 8.05
CA LEU A 270 21.66 -1.91 8.23
C LEU A 270 23.15 -1.97 8.63
N ARG A 271 23.99 -1.08 8.10
CA ARG A 271 25.43 -1.03 8.41
C ARG A 271 25.70 -0.47 9.81
N GLU A 272 25.08 0.65 10.14
CA GLU A 272 25.26 1.34 11.43
C GLU A 272 24.81 0.46 12.60
N ASN A 273 23.81 -0.39 12.38
CA ASN A 273 23.26 -1.27 13.41
C ASN A 273 23.86 -2.69 13.37
N GLY A 274 24.88 -2.93 12.56
CA GLY A 274 25.61 -4.20 12.52
C GLY A 274 24.89 -5.36 11.81
N LEU A 275 23.76 -5.10 11.15
CA LEU A 275 23.01 -6.09 10.37
C LEU A 275 23.70 -6.42 9.04
N LEU A 276 24.55 -5.51 8.54
CA LEU A 276 25.27 -5.66 7.29
C LEU A 276 26.72 -5.19 7.43
N LYS A 277 27.69 -5.98 6.94
CA LYS A 277 29.09 -5.56 6.87
C LYS A 277 29.24 -4.34 5.94
N LYS A 278 30.13 -3.40 6.28
CA LYS A 278 30.33 -2.15 5.51
C LYS A 278 30.61 -2.36 4.01
N SER A 279 31.31 -3.44 3.65
CA SER A 279 31.69 -3.76 2.26
C SER A 279 30.61 -4.48 1.44
N VAL A 280 29.51 -4.91 2.04
CA VAL A 280 28.48 -5.68 1.33
C VAL A 280 27.42 -4.72 0.76
N ILE A 281 27.07 -4.93 -0.51
CA ILE A 281 25.92 -4.32 -1.17
C ILE A 281 24.95 -5.45 -1.50
N PRO A 282 23.91 -5.71 -0.67
CA PRO A 282 22.96 -6.77 -0.93
C PRO A 282 22.07 -6.39 -2.11
N MET A 283 21.70 -7.37 -2.93
CA MET A 283 20.62 -7.20 -3.89
C MET A 283 19.34 -6.81 -3.15
N PRO A 284 18.43 -6.01 -3.77
CA PRO A 284 17.18 -5.61 -3.12
C PRO A 284 16.39 -6.79 -2.54
N ASP A 285 16.35 -7.89 -3.29
CA ASP A 285 15.66 -9.13 -2.91
C ASP A 285 16.25 -9.84 -1.68
N ASP A 286 17.51 -9.57 -1.32
CA ASP A 286 18.20 -10.18 -0.18
C ASP A 286 18.08 -9.37 1.12
N ARG A 287 17.68 -8.10 1.05
CA ARG A 287 17.54 -7.22 2.22
C ARG A 287 16.56 -7.79 3.25
N VAL A 288 15.44 -8.33 2.77
CA VAL A 288 14.42 -8.96 3.62
C VAL A 288 14.98 -10.16 4.39
N ARG A 289 15.90 -10.93 3.77
CA ARG A 289 16.56 -12.08 4.42
C ARG A 289 17.50 -11.64 5.54
N VAL A 290 18.25 -10.56 5.32
CA VAL A 290 19.15 -9.97 6.35
C VAL A 290 18.34 -9.55 7.57
N ILE A 291 17.25 -8.81 7.36
CA ILE A 291 16.34 -8.35 8.43
C ILE A 291 15.74 -9.54 9.19
N ARG A 292 15.23 -10.53 8.45
CA ARG A 292 14.63 -11.74 9.05
C ARG A 292 15.65 -12.47 9.92
N LYS A 293 16.83 -12.76 9.38
CA LYS A 293 17.90 -13.45 10.10
C LYS A 293 18.24 -12.74 11.41
N TRP A 294 18.35 -11.42 11.39
CA TRP A 294 18.61 -10.63 12.58
C TRP A 294 17.51 -10.76 13.64
N LEU A 295 16.24 -10.68 13.24
CA LEU A 295 15.11 -10.82 14.14
C LEU A 295 15.02 -12.22 14.76
N ASP A 296 15.34 -13.24 13.97
CA ASP A 296 15.37 -14.63 14.44
C ASP A 296 16.52 -14.84 15.45
N GLU A 297 17.69 -14.22 15.22
CA GLU A 297 18.84 -14.24 16.16
C GLU A 297 18.62 -13.35 17.40
N HIS A 298 17.74 -12.34 17.33
CA HIS A 298 17.51 -11.36 18.39
C HIS A 298 16.02 -11.13 18.72
N PRO A 299 15.27 -12.19 19.10
CA PRO A 299 13.81 -12.14 19.22
C PRO A 299 13.30 -11.13 20.27
N ARG A 300 14.12 -10.81 21.28
CA ARG A 300 13.78 -9.85 22.35
C ARG A 300 14.23 -8.41 22.07
N LYS A 301 15.14 -8.19 21.11
CA LYS A 301 15.67 -6.84 20.82
C LYS A 301 14.88 -6.10 19.75
N GLY A 302 14.15 -6.83 18.90
CA GLY A 302 13.52 -6.25 17.72
C GLY A 302 14.56 -5.66 16.76
N LEU A 303 14.09 -4.89 15.77
CA LEU A 303 15.00 -4.09 14.95
C LEU A 303 15.44 -2.86 15.75
N PRO A 304 16.75 -2.55 15.79
CA PRO A 304 17.22 -1.29 16.34
C PRO A 304 16.47 -0.14 15.68
N ALA A 305 15.88 0.79 16.42
CA ALA A 305 15.09 1.85 15.81
C ALA A 305 15.67 3.21 16.21
N PRO A 306 16.88 3.57 15.75
CA PRO A 306 17.57 4.79 16.17
C PRO A 306 16.78 6.05 15.79
N TRP A 307 16.09 6.06 14.64
CA TRP A 307 15.14 7.12 14.30
C TRP A 307 13.90 7.13 15.19
N VAL A 308 13.49 5.98 15.76
CA VAL A 308 12.42 5.97 16.77
C VAL A 308 12.96 6.67 18.00
N ALA A 309 14.21 6.51 18.41
CA ALA A 309 14.76 7.25 19.54
C ALA A 309 14.80 8.78 19.28
N GLU A 310 15.12 9.22 18.06
CA GLU A 310 15.05 10.63 17.67
C GLU A 310 13.61 11.15 17.56
N LYS A 311 12.71 10.41 16.91
CA LYS A 311 11.27 10.72 16.80
C LYS A 311 10.52 10.55 18.14
N TRP A 312 11.04 9.76 19.09
CA TRP A 312 10.51 9.68 20.46
C TRP A 312 10.78 10.96 21.24
N ARG A 313 11.55 11.91 20.69
CA ARG A 313 11.66 13.27 21.23
C ARG A 313 10.56 14.19 20.70
N ASP A 314 9.92 13.84 19.59
CA ASP A 314 8.72 14.50 19.09
C ASP A 314 7.50 13.96 19.85
N ASN A 315 6.86 14.85 20.63
CA ASN A 315 5.77 14.48 21.50
C ASN A 315 4.51 14.07 20.72
N GLU A 316 4.17 14.76 19.62
CA GLU A 316 2.99 14.41 18.82
C GLU A 316 3.17 13.03 18.20
N TRP A 317 4.35 12.76 17.64
CA TRP A 317 4.67 11.47 17.06
C TRP A 317 4.66 10.36 18.11
N ALA A 318 5.27 10.59 19.28
CA ALA A 318 5.29 9.60 20.35
C ALA A 318 3.90 9.33 20.93
N ILE A 319 3.06 10.35 21.08
CA ILE A 319 1.67 10.23 21.52
C ILE A 319 0.88 9.38 20.53
N ALA A 320 1.01 9.66 19.23
CA ALA A 320 0.38 8.87 18.18
C ALA A 320 0.81 7.39 18.26
N GLN A 321 2.10 7.10 18.43
CA GLN A 321 2.58 5.72 18.56
C GLN A 321 2.14 5.02 19.86
N ILE A 322 2.00 5.75 20.96
CA ILE A 322 1.50 5.19 22.24
C ILE A 322 0.01 4.84 22.12
N CYS A 323 -0.76 5.61 21.36
CA CYS A 323 -2.21 5.50 21.25
C CYS A 323 -2.69 4.75 20.00
N SER A 324 -1.80 4.31 19.09
CA SER A 324 -2.16 3.76 17.78
C SER A 324 -2.63 2.30 17.77
N ARG A 325 -2.46 1.56 18.87
CA ARG A 325 -2.87 0.15 18.95
C ARG A 325 -4.32 0.02 19.41
N GLU A 326 -5.04 -0.93 18.82
CA GLU A 326 -6.45 -1.24 19.11
C GLU A 326 -6.70 -1.66 20.59
N ASP A 327 -5.66 -2.13 21.29
CA ASP A 327 -5.72 -2.45 22.73
C ASP A 327 -5.28 -1.30 23.65
N ARG A 328 -5.00 -0.12 23.07
CA ARG A 328 -4.59 1.10 23.75
C ARG A 328 -5.70 2.15 23.68
N LEU A 329 -5.63 3.09 24.61
CA LEU A 329 -6.54 4.22 24.67
C LEU A 329 -6.10 5.26 23.64
N SER A 330 -7.06 5.85 22.93
CA SER A 330 -6.83 7.01 22.08
C SER A 330 -6.43 8.23 22.91
N VAL A 331 -5.89 9.27 22.26
CA VAL A 331 -5.54 10.53 22.93
C VAL A 331 -6.75 11.16 23.60
N GLU A 332 -7.89 11.15 22.90
CA GLU A 332 -9.17 11.66 23.37
C GLU A 332 -9.68 10.86 24.58
N GLN A 333 -9.55 9.53 24.54
CA GLN A 333 -9.93 8.67 25.66
C GLN A 333 -9.05 8.92 26.89
N VAL A 334 -7.73 9.09 26.73
CA VAL A 334 -6.83 9.40 27.85
C VAL A 334 -7.16 10.76 28.46
N ARG A 335 -7.41 11.78 27.65
CA ARG A 335 -7.84 13.11 28.11
C ARG A 335 -9.16 13.05 28.86
N ALA A 336 -10.14 12.34 28.31
CA ALA A 336 -11.44 12.17 28.93
C ALA A 336 -11.34 11.41 30.27
N ILE A 337 -10.49 10.38 30.38
CA ILE A 337 -10.25 9.67 31.64
C ILE A 337 -9.70 10.63 32.71
N ARG A 338 -8.74 11.47 32.35
CA ARG A 338 -8.13 12.42 33.31
C ARG A 338 -9.10 13.49 33.77
N GLU A 339 -9.94 13.97 32.86
CA GLU A 339 -10.95 14.96 33.20
C GLU A 339 -12.01 14.36 34.13
N LEU A 340 -12.56 13.19 33.77
CA LEU A 340 -13.55 12.49 34.59
C LEU A 340 -12.96 12.02 35.93
N GLY A 341 -11.67 11.72 35.98
CA GLY A 341 -10.96 11.32 37.19
C GLY A 341 -10.92 12.36 38.30
N LYS A 342 -11.29 13.61 38.02
CA LYS A 342 -11.46 14.67 39.02
C LYS A 342 -12.71 14.46 39.89
N GLU A 343 -13.72 13.76 39.36
CA GLU A 343 -15.05 13.66 39.97
C GLU A 343 -15.56 12.22 40.15
N TYR A 344 -15.06 11.28 39.34
CA TYR A 344 -15.60 9.91 39.26
C TYR A 344 -14.55 8.84 39.58
N SER A 345 -15.03 7.70 40.09
CA SER A 345 -14.20 6.52 40.35
C SER A 345 -13.76 5.82 39.05
N ALA A 346 -12.71 5.00 39.10
CA ALA A 346 -12.20 4.30 37.93
C ALA A 346 -13.23 3.33 37.33
N GLU A 347 -14.08 2.76 38.17
CA GLU A 347 -15.20 1.89 37.82
C GLU A 347 -16.26 2.65 37.02
N GLU A 348 -16.65 3.87 37.45
CA GLU A 348 -17.64 4.70 36.74
C GLU A 348 -17.11 5.24 35.40
N ILE A 349 -15.80 5.50 35.30
CA ILE A 349 -15.15 5.94 34.07
C ILE A 349 -15.04 4.78 33.07
N PHE A 350 -14.85 3.55 33.56
CA PHE A 350 -14.76 2.34 32.74
C PHE A 350 -16.01 2.12 31.91
N ASP A 351 -17.18 2.28 32.52
CA ASP A 351 -18.47 2.10 31.87
C ASP A 351 -18.74 3.16 30.78
N ARG A 352 -17.99 4.27 30.77
CA ARG A 352 -18.20 5.41 29.85
C ARG A 352 -17.22 5.45 28.67
N ILE A 353 -15.97 5.00 28.84
CA ILE A 353 -14.88 5.29 27.89
C ILE A 353 -14.51 4.11 26.98
N GLY A 354 -15.05 2.91 27.23
CA GLY A 354 -14.75 1.73 26.41
C GLY A 354 -13.29 1.30 26.51
N ALA A 355 -12.69 1.45 27.69
CA ALA A 355 -11.35 0.98 27.98
C ALA A 355 -11.29 -0.56 28.01
N LYS A 356 -10.08 -1.13 27.96
CA LYS A 356 -9.89 -2.59 27.96
C LYS A 356 -10.23 -3.23 29.32
N ASN A 357 -9.92 -2.54 30.41
CA ASN A 357 -10.24 -2.93 31.79
C ASN A 357 -10.05 -1.76 32.75
N ILE A 358 -10.61 -1.89 33.95
CA ILE A 358 -10.51 -0.88 35.03
C ILE A 358 -9.05 -0.58 35.40
N ASP A 359 -8.18 -1.59 35.38
CA ASP A 359 -6.74 -1.41 35.66
C ASP A 359 -6.05 -0.45 34.68
N GLN A 360 -6.48 -0.43 33.43
CA GLN A 360 -5.97 0.50 32.42
C GLN A 360 -6.31 1.94 32.78
N ILE A 361 -7.52 2.18 33.31
CA ILE A 361 -7.97 3.51 33.78
C ILE A 361 -7.23 3.92 35.05
N LYS A 362 -7.13 3.00 36.03
CA LYS A 362 -6.38 3.26 37.28
C LYS A 362 -4.95 3.70 36.99
N ARG A 363 -4.27 3.06 36.01
CA ARG A 363 -2.91 3.42 35.60
C ARG A 363 -2.80 4.78 34.88
N VAL A 364 -3.85 5.22 34.19
CA VAL A 364 -3.91 6.57 33.59
C VAL A 364 -4.09 7.62 34.69
N LEU A 365 -5.03 7.41 35.62
CA LEU A 365 -5.33 8.34 36.72
C LEU A 365 -4.12 8.61 37.63
N ILE A 366 -3.37 7.57 37.97
CA ILE A 366 -2.15 7.70 38.79
C ILE A 366 -0.92 8.16 37.98
N GLY A 367 -1.08 8.47 36.69
CA GLY A 367 0.01 8.93 35.83
C GLY A 367 1.08 7.87 35.53
N LYS A 368 0.79 6.57 35.71
CA LYS A 368 1.75 5.48 35.46
C LYS A 368 1.88 5.15 33.98
N THR A 369 0.85 5.43 33.18
CA THR A 369 0.81 5.17 31.73
C THR A 369 0.29 6.39 30.99
N TYR A 370 0.64 6.52 29.70
CA TYR A 370 0.24 7.66 28.84
C TYR A 370 0.67 9.02 29.38
N THR A 371 1.82 9.08 30.07
CA THR A 371 2.36 10.30 30.72
C THR A 371 2.57 11.48 29.79
N ARG A 372 2.71 11.22 28.48
CA ARG A 372 2.96 12.24 27.46
C ARG A 372 1.72 12.85 26.84
N VAL A 373 0.57 12.19 26.99
CA VAL A 373 -0.71 12.83 26.70
C VAL A 373 -0.96 13.77 27.87
N GLU A 374 -1.29 15.03 27.64
CA GLU A 374 -1.73 15.98 28.68
C GLU A 374 -3.24 15.91 28.85
#